data_AF-A0A5C0SAM7-F1
#
_entry.id   AF-A0A5C0SAM7-F1
#
_cell.length_a   1.000
_cell.length_b   1.000
_cell.length_c   1.000
_cell.angle_alpha   90.00
_cell.angle_beta   90.00
_cell.angle_gamma   90.00
#
_symmetry.space_group_name_H-M   'P 1'
#
loop_
_entity.id
_entity.type
_entity.pdbx_description
1 polymer ?
#
loop_
_entity_poly.entity_id
_entity_poly.type
_entity_poly.pdbx_seq_one_letter_code
_entity_poly.pdbx_strand_id
1 'polypeptide(L)'
;MTYIMYWTRFKKGIGVVLLDNNLDKQMDRGIDMKEIEIRQIIVVTDGKSNIGGNPITAASEAYKQNIIVSAIGIMDEKASDDDSLFEVEKIAKVGGGVWENTMIKNLGYTMHVVTQKTMNKTIETVVGKQLKEIMGAELDDIPPKKRSKVIDYMDQLSEEVSIKCCIAMDCSKSMKNKMSTAKQSIIELMHSLQGRRGKSQVAVIAYPGKNGEFTALISDFTEDIQRLKDKIFGLKAGGTTPTAAAINRAVALINGENEQELEEIIINSEPLLNEGMV
;
A
#
# COMPACT_ATOMS: atom_id res chain seq x y z
N MET A 1 21.63 40.91 -9.35
CA MET A 1 20.67 40.03 -10.06
C MET A 1 21.29 39.72 -11.40
N THR A 2 21.90 38.53 -11.54
CA THR A 2 22.76 38.19 -12.68
C THR A 2 21.91 37.44 -13.71
N TYR A 3 21.69 38.06 -14.87
CA TYR A 3 20.98 37.45 -16.00
C TYR A 3 21.99 36.83 -16.97
N ILE A 4 21.74 35.59 -17.41
CA ILE A 4 22.51 34.95 -18.47
C ILE A 4 21.71 35.10 -19.76
N MET A 5 22.25 35.86 -20.71
CA MET A 5 21.64 36.08 -22.03
C MET A 5 22.05 34.96 -22.98
N TYR A 6 21.08 34.18 -23.44
CA TYR A 6 21.27 33.23 -24.55
C TYR A 6 20.61 33.76 -25.82
N TRP A 7 21.35 33.72 -26.93
CA TRP A 7 20.84 34.04 -28.25
C TRP A 7 20.32 32.76 -28.91
N THR A 8 19.03 32.71 -29.22
CA THR A 8 18.42 31.57 -29.93
C THR A 8 17.74 32.06 -31.20
N ARG A 9 18.03 31.41 -32.33
CA ARG A 9 17.55 31.80 -33.66
C ARG A 9 16.26 31.04 -33.97
N PHE A 10 15.11 31.73 -33.96
CA PHE A 10 13.82 31.15 -34.33
C PHE A 10 13.51 31.39 -35.82
N LYS A 11 12.64 30.55 -36.41
CA LYS A 11 12.24 30.60 -37.83
C LYS A 11 11.59 31.93 -38.27
N LYS A 12 11.28 32.86 -37.36
CA LYS A 12 10.72 34.19 -37.65
C LYS A 12 11.53 35.37 -37.10
N GLY A 13 12.81 35.19 -36.75
CA GLY A 13 13.69 36.26 -36.27
C GLY A 13 14.49 35.88 -35.02
N ILE A 14 15.42 36.75 -34.65
CA ILE A 14 16.27 36.59 -33.47
C ILE A 14 15.54 37.20 -32.27
N GLY A 15 15.26 36.38 -31.25
CA GLY A 15 14.65 36.83 -29.99
C GLY A 15 15.61 36.57 -28.82
N VAL A 16 15.72 37.53 -27.90
CA VAL A 16 16.46 37.38 -26.65
C VAL A 16 15.54 36.73 -25.62
N VAL A 17 15.90 35.54 -25.14
CA VAL A 17 15.15 34.85 -24.07
C VAL A 17 15.88 35.12 -22.75
N LEU A 18 15.22 35.86 -21.86
CA LEU A 18 15.67 36.03 -20.48
C LEU A 18 15.15 34.85 -19.66
N LEU A 19 16.01 33.86 -19.40
CA LEU A 19 15.69 32.80 -18.43
C LEU A 19 16.03 33.31 -17.03
N ASP A 20 15.00 33.57 -16.24
CA ASP A 20 15.13 33.91 -14.83
C ASP A 20 15.66 32.70 -14.04
N ASN A 21 16.65 32.93 -13.16
CA ASN A 21 17.25 31.93 -12.25
C ASN A 21 16.29 31.53 -11.10
N ASN A 22 15.03 31.24 -11.42
CA ASN A 22 13.95 31.11 -10.43
C ASN A 22 13.74 29.68 -9.90
N LEU A 23 14.61 28.71 -10.23
CA LEU A 23 14.46 27.33 -9.72
C LEU A 23 14.59 27.25 -8.20
N ASP A 24 15.55 27.96 -7.61
CA ASP A 24 15.74 27.92 -6.16
C ASP A 24 14.58 28.63 -5.43
N LYS A 25 14.00 29.69 -6.02
CA LYS A 25 12.83 30.40 -5.47
C LYS A 25 11.49 29.68 -5.68
N GLN A 26 11.37 28.83 -6.69
CA GLN A 26 10.18 27.99 -6.88
C GLN A 26 10.20 26.74 -6.00
N MET A 27 11.39 26.24 -5.63
CA MET A 27 11.53 25.21 -4.59
C MET A 27 11.35 25.78 -3.16
N ASP A 28 11.64 27.07 -2.95
CA ASP A 28 11.53 27.77 -1.66
C ASP A 28 10.13 28.36 -1.37
N ARG A 29 9.24 28.44 -2.38
CA ARG A 29 7.80 28.56 -2.12
C ARG A 29 7.31 27.19 -1.69
N GLY A 30 7.52 26.91 -0.40
CA GLY A 30 7.27 25.64 0.25
C GLY A 30 6.11 24.87 -0.36
N ILE A 31 6.44 23.75 -0.98
CA ILE A 31 5.46 22.71 -1.21
C ILE A 31 4.98 22.33 0.19
N ASP A 32 3.76 22.73 0.57
CA ASP A 32 3.15 22.29 1.82
C ASP A 32 2.71 20.84 1.65
N MET A 33 3.71 19.97 1.53
CA MET A 33 3.62 18.52 1.36
C MET A 33 3.49 17.80 2.70
N LYS A 34 3.31 18.57 3.79
CA LYS A 34 3.16 18.07 5.16
C LYS A 34 1.95 17.17 5.38
N GLU A 35 1.02 17.10 4.42
CA GLU A 35 -0.20 16.29 4.51
C GLU A 35 -0.23 15.09 3.57
N ILE A 36 0.91 14.61 3.06
CA ILE A 36 0.91 13.30 2.41
C ILE A 36 0.77 12.21 3.48
N GLU A 37 -0.33 11.45 3.41
CA GLU A 37 -0.54 10.21 4.16
C GLU A 37 -0.60 9.04 3.17
N ILE A 38 0.29 8.07 3.33
CA ILE A 38 0.28 6.84 2.56
C ILE A 38 -0.70 5.88 3.21
N ARG A 39 -1.72 5.49 2.46
CA ARG A 39 -2.76 4.56 2.89
C ARG A 39 -2.57 3.25 2.15
N GLN A 40 -2.29 2.18 2.89
CA GLN A 40 -1.93 0.88 2.32
C GLN A 40 -2.64 -0.26 3.03
N ILE A 41 -3.00 -1.27 2.25
CA ILE A 41 -3.45 -2.59 2.70
C ILE A 41 -2.38 -3.62 2.31
N ILE A 42 -1.98 -4.47 3.25
CA ILE A 42 -1.17 -5.66 2.97
C ILE A 42 -2.06 -6.87 3.17
N VAL A 43 -2.41 -7.53 2.07
CA VAL A 43 -3.11 -8.82 2.10
C VAL A 43 -2.07 -9.92 2.28
N VAL A 44 -2.19 -10.69 3.35
CA VAL A 44 -1.36 -11.88 3.59
C VAL A 44 -2.24 -13.11 3.46
N THR A 45 -1.90 -14.01 2.54
CA THR A 45 -2.67 -15.24 2.28
C THR A 45 -1.74 -16.45 2.10
N ASP A 46 -2.17 -17.63 2.52
CA ASP A 46 -1.48 -18.89 2.25
C ASP A 46 -2.25 -19.83 1.31
N GLY A 47 -3.33 -19.34 0.70
CA GLY A 47 -4.19 -20.10 -0.20
C GLY A 47 -5.03 -19.22 -1.13
N LYS A 48 -5.91 -19.88 -1.90
CA LYS A 48 -6.83 -19.23 -2.85
C LYS A 48 -8.02 -18.62 -2.10
N SER A 49 -8.56 -17.53 -2.63
CA SER A 49 -9.87 -17.02 -2.16
C SER A 49 -10.97 -17.99 -2.57
N ASN A 50 -11.79 -18.36 -1.60
CA ASN A 50 -12.75 -19.45 -1.79
C ASN A 50 -14.21 -18.98 -1.69
N ILE A 51 -14.47 -17.84 -1.03
CA ILE A 51 -15.80 -17.27 -0.81
C ILE A 51 -15.73 -15.75 -0.66
N GLY A 52 -16.87 -15.04 -0.69
CA GLY A 52 -16.96 -13.65 -0.20
C GLY A 52 -16.53 -12.56 -1.19
N GLY A 53 -16.78 -12.77 -2.49
CA GLY A 53 -16.56 -11.77 -3.54
C GLY A 53 -15.25 -11.94 -4.33
N ASN A 54 -14.98 -11.03 -5.26
CA ASN A 54 -13.77 -11.04 -6.08
C ASN A 54 -12.71 -10.07 -5.51
N PRO A 55 -11.56 -10.56 -5.01
CA PRO A 55 -10.55 -9.70 -4.40
C PRO A 55 -9.85 -8.76 -5.39
N ILE A 56 -9.84 -9.10 -6.69
CA ILE A 56 -9.31 -8.23 -7.75
C ILE A 56 -10.20 -6.99 -7.88
N THR A 57 -11.52 -7.16 -7.86
CA THR A 57 -12.47 -6.03 -7.91
C THR A 57 -12.32 -5.14 -6.68
N ALA A 58 -12.27 -5.75 -5.48
CA ALA A 58 -12.07 -5.02 -4.22
C ALA A 58 -10.76 -4.21 -4.21
N ALA A 59 -9.65 -4.81 -4.65
CA ALA A 59 -8.36 -4.13 -4.75
C ALA A 59 -8.36 -3.00 -5.78
N SER A 60 -9.02 -3.19 -6.92
CA SER A 60 -9.17 -2.12 -7.92
C SER A 60 -9.96 -0.93 -7.39
N GLU A 61 -11.02 -1.18 -6.61
CA GLU A 61 -11.83 -0.12 -6.02
C GLU A 61 -11.07 0.63 -4.93
N ALA A 62 -10.33 -0.09 -4.07
CA ALA A 62 -9.42 0.52 -3.10
C ALA A 62 -8.42 1.47 -3.77
N TYR A 63 -7.84 1.07 -4.91
CA TYR A 63 -6.88 1.90 -5.63
C TYR A 63 -7.50 3.19 -6.19
N LYS A 64 -8.76 3.16 -6.66
CA LYS A 64 -9.48 4.38 -7.08
C LYS A 64 -9.67 5.37 -5.93
N GLN A 65 -9.70 4.89 -4.69
CA GLN A 65 -9.80 5.71 -3.49
C GLN A 65 -8.43 6.17 -2.96
N ASN A 66 -7.34 5.97 -3.74
CA ASN A 66 -5.95 6.22 -3.35
C ASN A 66 -5.52 5.41 -2.12
N ILE A 67 -5.97 4.15 -2.04
CA ILE A 67 -5.51 3.16 -1.06
C ILE A 67 -4.78 2.07 -1.82
N ILE A 68 -3.48 1.90 -1.53
CA ILE A 68 -2.66 0.93 -2.24
C ILE A 68 -2.87 -0.45 -1.65
N VAL A 69 -3.11 -1.45 -2.48
CA VAL A 69 -3.23 -2.85 -2.04
C VAL A 69 -2.01 -3.62 -2.54
N SER A 70 -1.21 -4.10 -1.58
CA SER A 70 -0.10 -5.01 -1.79
C SER A 70 -0.47 -6.39 -1.26
N ALA A 71 0.16 -7.44 -1.78
CA ALA A 71 -0.22 -8.82 -1.43
C ALA A 71 1.00 -9.71 -1.21
N ILE A 72 0.95 -10.58 -0.20
CA ILE A 72 2.03 -11.50 0.17
C ILE A 72 1.47 -12.92 0.22
N GLY A 73 2.03 -13.79 -0.61
CA GLY A 73 1.76 -15.23 -0.58
C GLY A 73 2.69 -15.95 0.39
N ILE A 74 2.14 -16.75 1.31
CA ILE A 74 2.94 -17.61 2.19
C ILE A 74 3.09 -18.98 1.52
N MET A 75 4.31 -19.31 1.11
CA MET A 75 4.65 -20.60 0.53
C MET A 75 4.78 -21.68 1.62
N ASP A 76 4.29 -22.87 1.32
CA ASP A 76 4.56 -24.08 2.12
C ASP A 76 5.76 -24.83 1.50
N GLU A 77 6.61 -25.43 2.33
CA GLU A 77 7.81 -26.17 1.89
C GLU A 77 7.45 -27.38 1.01
N LYS A 78 6.19 -27.80 1.03
CA LYS A 78 5.68 -29.02 0.38
C LYS A 78 4.71 -28.77 -0.77
N ALA A 79 4.36 -27.52 -1.07
CA ALA A 79 3.35 -27.21 -2.08
C ALA A 79 3.99 -26.59 -3.33
N SER A 80 3.75 -27.21 -4.48
CA SER A 80 4.06 -26.69 -5.81
C SER A 80 2.78 -26.13 -6.44
N ASP A 81 2.23 -25.04 -5.91
CA ASP A 81 0.99 -24.46 -6.47
C ASP A 81 1.29 -23.13 -7.17
N ASP A 82 1.32 -23.20 -8.50
CA ASP A 82 1.52 -22.07 -9.43
C ASP A 82 0.32 -21.09 -9.39
N ASP A 83 -0.86 -21.60 -9.06
CA ASP A 83 -2.11 -20.85 -9.13
C ASP A 83 -2.29 -19.83 -7.98
N SER A 84 -1.80 -20.11 -6.76
CA SER A 84 -1.88 -19.15 -5.65
C SER A 84 -1.01 -17.92 -5.90
N LEU A 85 0.07 -18.08 -6.67
CA LEU A 85 0.95 -16.97 -7.06
C LEU A 85 0.21 -15.97 -7.96
N PHE A 86 -0.65 -16.48 -8.84
CA PHE A 86 -1.36 -15.67 -9.83
C PHE A 86 -2.41 -14.76 -9.20
N GLU A 87 -3.08 -15.19 -8.13
CA GLU A 87 -4.07 -14.37 -7.44
C GLU A 87 -3.42 -13.20 -6.69
N VAL A 88 -2.36 -13.48 -5.92
CA VAL A 88 -1.60 -12.47 -5.16
C VAL A 88 -1.03 -11.41 -6.10
N GLU A 89 -0.44 -11.84 -7.21
CA GLU A 89 0.07 -10.92 -8.24
C GLU A 89 -1.03 -10.02 -8.82
N LYS A 90 -2.18 -10.60 -9.17
CA LYS A 90 -3.30 -9.83 -9.74
C LYS A 90 -3.85 -8.80 -8.77
N ILE A 91 -4.07 -9.17 -7.51
CA ILE A 91 -4.53 -8.27 -6.44
C ILE A 91 -3.60 -7.06 -6.35
N ALA A 92 -2.29 -7.30 -6.24
CA ALA A 92 -1.32 -6.21 -6.12
C ALA A 92 -1.26 -5.33 -7.37
N LYS A 93 -1.32 -5.92 -8.57
CA LYS A 93 -1.29 -5.17 -9.84
C LYS A 93 -2.46 -4.21 -9.97
N VAL A 94 -3.70 -4.67 -9.77
CA VAL A 94 -4.88 -3.80 -9.88
C VAL A 94 -5.02 -2.85 -8.68
N GLY A 95 -4.45 -3.23 -7.54
CA GLY A 95 -4.37 -2.43 -6.31
C GLY A 95 -3.26 -1.36 -6.31
N GLY A 96 -2.47 -1.26 -7.38
CA GLY A 96 -1.35 -0.31 -7.50
C GLY A 96 -0.10 -0.66 -6.68
N GLY A 97 -0.16 -1.72 -5.87
CA GLY A 97 0.89 -2.12 -4.93
C GLY A 97 1.96 -3.02 -5.54
N VAL A 98 2.58 -3.82 -4.67
CA VAL A 98 3.58 -4.84 -5.02
C VAL A 98 3.18 -6.18 -4.43
N TRP A 99 3.67 -7.26 -5.03
CA TRP A 99 3.48 -8.61 -4.52
C TRP A 99 4.81 -9.28 -4.22
N GLU A 100 4.80 -10.18 -3.24
CA GLU A 100 5.95 -11.01 -2.88
C GLU A 100 5.48 -12.39 -2.44
N ASN A 101 6.34 -13.40 -2.59
CA ASN A 101 6.13 -14.70 -1.97
C ASN A 101 7.19 -14.93 -0.90
N THR A 102 6.79 -15.50 0.22
CA THR A 102 7.68 -15.67 1.35
C THR A 102 7.42 -16.96 2.10
N MET A 103 8.46 -17.41 2.79
CA MET A 103 8.33 -18.43 3.80
C MET A 103 7.76 -17.80 5.07
N ILE A 104 6.93 -18.51 5.82
CA ILE A 104 6.33 -17.97 7.05
C ILE A 104 7.36 -17.37 8.02
N LYS A 105 8.55 -17.97 8.11
CA LYS A 105 9.67 -17.49 8.94
C LYS A 105 10.23 -16.11 8.55
N ASN A 106 9.98 -15.67 7.31
CA ASN A 106 10.48 -14.41 6.76
C ASN A 106 9.36 -13.36 6.59
N LEU A 107 8.13 -13.66 7.00
CA LEU A 107 6.97 -12.83 6.72
C LEU A 107 7.12 -11.40 7.25
N GLY A 108 7.68 -11.21 8.45
CA GLY A 108 7.90 -9.87 9.04
C GLY A 108 8.82 -9.01 8.17
N TYR A 109 9.94 -9.59 7.73
CA TYR A 109 10.86 -8.94 6.80
C TYR A 109 10.20 -8.63 5.45
N THR A 110 9.45 -9.58 4.88
CA THR A 110 8.75 -9.37 3.60
C THR A 110 7.72 -8.26 3.71
N MET A 111 6.92 -8.20 4.78
CA MET A 111 5.97 -7.11 5.02
C MET A 111 6.67 -5.75 5.09
N HIS A 112 7.84 -5.68 5.74
CA HIS A 112 8.63 -4.46 5.77
C HIS A 112 9.10 -4.05 4.36
N VAL A 113 9.70 -4.97 3.60
CA VAL A 113 10.17 -4.69 2.22
C VAL A 113 9.02 -4.26 1.31
N VAL A 114 7.87 -4.95 1.38
CA VAL A 114 6.67 -4.60 0.61
C VAL A 114 6.19 -3.19 0.95
N THR A 115 6.17 -2.83 2.24
CA THR A 115 5.77 -1.49 2.68
C THR A 115 6.72 -0.42 2.14
N GLN A 116 8.03 -0.64 2.25
CA GLN A 116 9.03 0.31 1.75
C GLN A 116 8.96 0.47 0.23
N LYS A 117 8.86 -0.63 -0.53
CA LYS A 117 8.70 -0.58 -2.00
C LYS A 117 7.45 0.18 -2.40
N THR A 118 6.32 -0.10 -1.74
CA THR A 118 5.04 0.54 -2.03
C THR A 118 5.09 2.04 -1.74
N MET A 119 5.70 2.41 -0.62
CA MET A 119 5.90 3.82 -0.26
C MET A 119 6.77 4.54 -1.30
N ASN A 120 7.95 3.99 -1.63
CA ASN A 120 8.87 4.63 -2.57
C ASN A 120 8.20 4.85 -3.92
N LYS A 121 7.49 3.82 -4.44
CA LYS A 121 6.72 3.92 -5.68
C LYS A 121 5.61 4.98 -5.62
N THR A 122 4.94 5.09 -4.46
CA THR A 122 3.88 6.10 -4.26
C THR A 122 4.49 7.51 -4.27
N ILE A 123 5.60 7.71 -3.58
CA ILE A 123 6.34 8.98 -3.55
C ILE A 123 6.86 9.35 -4.94
N GLU A 124 7.50 8.42 -5.64
CA GLU A 124 7.94 8.56 -7.03
C GLU A 124 6.80 9.02 -7.93
N THR A 125 5.63 8.40 -7.80
CA THR A 125 4.45 8.74 -8.60
C THR A 125 3.93 10.14 -8.29
N VAL A 126 3.84 10.53 -7.00
CA VAL A 126 3.36 11.85 -6.58
C VAL A 126 4.33 12.94 -7.01
N VAL A 127 5.62 12.78 -6.71
CA VAL A 127 6.67 13.73 -7.09
C VAL A 127 6.79 13.84 -8.61
N GLY A 128 6.72 12.71 -9.33
CA GLY A 128 6.75 12.70 -10.79
C GLY A 128 5.59 13.47 -11.42
N LYS A 129 4.37 13.32 -10.90
CA LYS A 129 3.20 14.10 -11.34
C LYS A 129 3.40 15.60 -11.10
N GLN A 130 3.88 15.98 -9.92
CA GLN A 130 4.13 17.39 -9.59
C GLN A 130 5.22 18.01 -10.46
N LEU A 131 6.30 17.28 -10.73
CA LEU A 131 7.36 17.73 -11.63
C LEU A 131 6.82 17.96 -13.05
N LYS A 132 5.98 17.05 -13.54
CA LYS A 132 5.34 17.19 -14.86
C LYS A 132 4.42 18.41 -14.92
N GLU A 133 3.65 18.67 -13.87
CA GLU A 133 2.75 19.83 -13.77
C GLU A 133 3.51 21.17 -13.73
N ILE A 134 4.60 21.24 -12.96
CA ILE A 134 5.36 22.49 -12.76
C ILE A 134 6.33 22.76 -13.92
N MET A 135 7.00 21.71 -14.41
CA MET A 135 8.14 21.84 -15.33
C MET A 135 7.84 21.33 -16.75
N GLY A 136 6.74 20.62 -16.97
CA GLY A 136 6.43 19.97 -18.26
C GLY A 136 7.43 18.88 -18.66
N ALA A 137 8.24 18.39 -17.72
CA ALA A 137 9.33 17.44 -17.93
C ALA A 137 9.16 16.22 -17.02
N GLU A 138 9.57 15.05 -17.48
CA GLU A 138 9.60 13.84 -16.66
C GLU A 138 10.92 13.76 -15.88
N LEU A 139 10.96 12.89 -14.87
CA LEU A 139 12.13 12.73 -13.99
C LEU A 139 13.41 12.35 -14.78
N ASP A 140 13.22 11.60 -15.86
CA ASP A 140 14.28 11.19 -16.79
C ASP A 140 14.78 12.30 -17.71
N ASP A 141 14.00 13.37 -17.89
CA ASP A 141 14.39 14.56 -18.68
C ASP A 141 15.21 15.56 -17.86
N ILE A 142 15.26 15.37 -16.53
CA ILE A 142 16.00 16.26 -15.62
C ILE A 142 17.50 15.96 -15.72
N PRO A 143 18.37 16.99 -15.86
CA PRO A 143 19.81 16.81 -15.85
C PRO A 143 20.32 16.08 -14.59
N PRO A 144 21.35 15.21 -14.68
CA PRO A 144 21.78 14.35 -13.57
C PRO A 144 21.98 15.07 -12.23
N LYS A 145 22.58 16.26 -12.25
CA LYS A 145 22.85 17.06 -11.05
C LYS A 145 21.58 17.54 -10.34
N LYS A 146 20.49 17.79 -11.08
CA LYS A 146 19.18 18.15 -10.51
C LYS A 146 18.40 16.92 -10.11
N ARG A 147 18.56 15.81 -10.83
CA ARG A 147 17.95 14.51 -10.48
C ARG A 147 18.39 14.02 -9.10
N SER A 148 19.68 14.17 -8.76
CA SER A 148 20.19 13.85 -7.42
C SER A 148 19.41 14.56 -6.31
N LYS A 149 19.17 15.87 -6.45
CA LYS A 149 18.41 16.64 -5.45
C LYS A 149 16.97 16.14 -5.29
N VAL A 150 16.35 15.68 -6.37
CA VAL A 150 14.98 15.11 -6.36
C VAL A 150 14.98 13.77 -5.62
N ILE A 151 15.98 12.92 -5.88
CA ILE A 151 16.14 11.64 -5.18
C ILE A 151 16.36 11.87 -3.68
N ASP A 152 17.30 12.75 -3.31
CA ASP A 152 17.58 13.08 -1.90
C ASP A 152 16.30 13.59 -1.18
N TYR A 153 15.49 14.38 -1.88
CA TYR A 153 14.22 14.87 -1.38
C TYR A 153 13.18 13.76 -1.19
N MET A 154 13.08 12.83 -2.16
CA MET A 154 12.18 11.69 -2.06
C MET A 154 12.57 10.76 -0.92
N ASP A 155 13.87 10.54 -0.70
CA ASP A 155 14.37 9.74 0.43
C ASP A 155 13.99 10.39 1.77
N GLN A 156 14.19 11.71 1.90
CA GLN A 156 13.76 12.43 3.10
C GLN A 156 12.24 12.33 3.31
N LEU A 157 11.44 12.51 2.26
CA LEU A 157 9.99 12.38 2.33
C LEU A 157 9.59 10.96 2.77
N SER A 158 10.29 9.94 2.28
CA SER A 158 10.03 8.55 2.64
C SER A 158 10.18 8.29 4.14
N GLU A 159 11.02 9.03 4.85
CA GLU A 159 11.18 8.90 6.30
C GLU A 159 10.14 9.70 7.11
N GLU A 160 9.65 10.80 6.55
CA GLU A 160 8.80 11.79 7.25
C GLU A 160 7.30 11.61 6.99
N VAL A 161 6.93 10.99 5.87
CA VAL A 161 5.54 10.79 5.47
C VAL A 161 4.79 9.92 6.48
N SER A 162 3.54 10.28 6.76
CA SER A 162 2.67 9.48 7.62
C SER A 162 2.18 8.25 6.87
N ILE A 163 2.10 7.11 7.56
CA ILE A 163 1.63 5.84 6.99
C ILE A 163 0.49 5.30 7.84
N LYS A 164 -0.62 4.95 7.16
CA LYS A 164 -1.65 4.04 7.66
C LYS A 164 -1.56 2.72 6.91
N CYS A 165 -1.12 1.69 7.61
CA CYS A 165 -0.98 0.34 7.09
C CYS A 165 -2.00 -0.60 7.74
N CYS A 166 -2.95 -1.12 6.97
CA CYS A 166 -3.84 -2.18 7.42
C CYS A 166 -3.35 -3.55 6.94
N ILE A 167 -3.11 -4.48 7.87
CA ILE A 167 -2.73 -5.85 7.56
C ILE A 167 -4.00 -6.70 7.55
N ALA A 168 -4.39 -7.21 6.39
CA ALA A 168 -5.41 -8.23 6.26
C ALA A 168 -4.72 -9.60 6.31
N MET A 169 -4.87 -10.32 7.42
CA MET A 169 -4.19 -11.59 7.68
C MET A 169 -5.14 -12.79 7.49
N ASP A 170 -4.78 -13.70 6.58
CA ASP A 170 -5.46 -14.98 6.47
C ASP A 170 -5.26 -15.81 7.75
N CYS A 171 -6.37 -16.29 8.27
CA CYS A 171 -6.50 -17.12 9.45
C CYS A 171 -7.24 -18.41 9.11
N SER A 172 -7.29 -18.83 7.85
CA SER A 172 -7.87 -20.09 7.41
C SER A 172 -7.22 -21.31 8.06
N LYS A 173 -7.78 -22.50 7.85
CA LYS A 173 -7.32 -23.74 8.49
C LYS A 173 -5.83 -24.06 8.23
N SER A 174 -5.31 -23.72 7.05
CA SER A 174 -3.90 -23.91 6.67
C SER A 174 -2.94 -23.08 7.52
N MET A 175 -3.40 -21.95 8.05
CA MET A 175 -2.61 -21.06 8.90
C MET A 175 -2.42 -21.55 10.35
N LYS A 176 -3.05 -22.68 10.74
CA LYS A 176 -3.03 -23.17 12.13
C LYS A 176 -1.63 -23.34 12.72
N ASN A 177 -0.69 -23.84 11.92
CA ASN A 177 0.71 -24.05 12.36
C ASN A 177 1.62 -22.83 12.09
N LYS A 178 1.11 -21.83 11.37
CA LYS A 178 1.84 -20.61 10.94
C LYS A 178 1.50 -19.40 11.82
N MET A 179 0.41 -19.48 12.59
CA MET A 179 -0.19 -18.36 13.29
C MET A 179 0.72 -17.74 14.38
N SER A 180 1.50 -18.54 15.11
CA SER A 180 2.45 -18.00 16.10
C SER A 180 3.51 -17.12 15.44
N THR A 181 4.06 -17.58 14.32
CA THR A 181 5.03 -16.82 13.52
C THR A 181 4.38 -15.62 12.85
N ALA A 182 3.17 -15.75 12.30
CA ALA A 182 2.43 -14.64 11.70
C ALA A 182 2.18 -13.49 12.69
N LYS A 183 1.77 -13.83 13.93
CA LYS A 183 1.64 -12.86 15.03
C LYS A 183 2.95 -12.13 15.29
N GLN A 184 4.05 -12.87 15.40
CA GLN A 184 5.37 -12.29 15.64
C GLN A 184 5.81 -11.37 14.49
N SER A 185 5.55 -11.77 13.25
CA SER A 185 5.85 -10.98 12.05
C SER A 185 5.10 -9.65 11.99
N ILE A 186 3.85 -9.59 12.47
CA ILE A 186 3.11 -8.31 12.59
C ILE A 186 3.82 -7.36 13.56
N ILE A 187 4.30 -7.89 14.69
CA ILE A 187 5.04 -7.11 15.68
C ILE A 187 6.39 -6.62 15.14
N GLU A 188 7.09 -7.45 14.38
CA GLU A 188 8.34 -7.07 13.70
C GLU A 188 8.12 -5.93 12.70
N LEU A 189 7.05 -6.00 11.90
CA LEU A 189 6.69 -4.90 10.99
C LEU A 189 6.44 -3.61 11.78
N MET A 190 5.67 -3.66 12.86
CA MET A 190 5.39 -2.48 13.67
C MET A 190 6.66 -1.88 14.27
N HIS A 191 7.57 -2.70 14.80
CA HIS A 191 8.87 -2.24 15.27
C HIS A 191 9.67 -1.55 14.17
N SER A 192 9.65 -2.10 12.96
CA SER A 192 10.35 -1.51 11.83
C SER A 192 9.76 -0.14 11.43
N LEU A 193 8.44 -0.02 11.42
CA LEU A 193 7.76 1.23 11.10
C LEU A 193 7.95 2.30 12.19
N GLN A 194 8.06 1.92 13.46
CA GLN A 194 8.38 2.84 14.56
C GLN A 194 9.78 3.48 14.45
N GLY A 195 10.68 2.91 13.63
CA GLY A 195 11.99 3.52 13.36
C GLY A 195 11.93 4.76 12.46
N ARG A 196 10.78 5.04 11.83
CA ARG A 196 10.58 6.20 10.94
C ARG A 196 10.34 7.48 11.74
N ARG A 197 10.64 8.63 11.14
CA ARG A 197 10.34 9.95 11.71
C ARG A 197 8.86 10.32 11.58
N GLY A 198 8.24 9.88 10.48
CA GLY A 198 6.81 10.04 10.20
C GLY A 198 5.94 9.11 11.05
N LYS A 199 4.70 9.55 11.31
CA LYS A 199 3.72 8.75 12.06
C LYS A 199 3.42 7.45 11.32
N SER A 200 3.44 6.33 12.05
CA SER A 200 3.17 5.02 11.47
C SER A 200 2.10 4.29 12.28
N GLN A 201 0.92 4.19 11.70
CA GLN A 201 -0.23 3.55 12.31
C GLN A 201 -0.48 2.20 11.66
N VAL A 202 -0.64 1.16 12.48
CA VAL A 202 -0.93 -0.20 12.00
C VAL A 202 -2.29 -0.65 12.50
N ALA A 203 -3.11 -1.19 11.61
CA ALA A 203 -4.33 -1.93 11.92
C ALA A 203 -4.18 -3.39 11.48
N VAL A 204 -4.95 -4.28 12.10
CA VAL A 204 -4.95 -5.72 11.78
C VAL A 204 -6.37 -6.22 11.69
N ILE A 205 -6.70 -6.81 10.55
CA ILE A 205 -7.94 -7.53 10.29
C ILE A 205 -7.59 -9.01 10.08
N ALA A 206 -8.35 -9.89 10.71
CA ALA A 206 -8.32 -11.32 10.44
C ALA A 206 -9.42 -11.69 9.46
N TYR A 207 -9.14 -12.61 8.56
CA TYR A 207 -10.17 -13.28 7.77
C TYR A 207 -9.88 -14.78 7.72
N PRO A 208 -10.87 -15.64 8.01
CA PRO A 208 -12.25 -15.31 8.27
C PRO A 208 -12.46 -14.75 9.70
N GLY A 209 -13.62 -14.18 9.96
CA GLY A 209 -14.03 -13.73 11.28
C GLY A 209 -14.46 -14.87 12.21
N LYS A 210 -15.01 -14.52 13.37
CA LYS A 210 -15.60 -15.49 14.32
C LYS A 210 -17.09 -15.67 14.02
N ASN A 211 -17.67 -16.78 14.47
CA ASN A 211 -19.12 -17.01 14.44
C ASN A 211 -19.78 -16.89 13.05
N GLY A 212 -19.04 -17.14 11.97
CA GLY A 212 -19.55 -17.05 10.60
C GLY A 212 -19.38 -15.70 9.93
N GLU A 213 -18.82 -14.70 10.62
CA GLU A 213 -18.44 -13.42 10.00
C GLU A 213 -17.31 -13.61 8.98
N PHE A 214 -17.33 -12.82 7.90
CA PHE A 214 -16.27 -12.86 6.90
C PHE A 214 -14.96 -12.29 7.41
N THR A 215 -14.97 -11.33 8.34
CA THR A 215 -13.75 -10.70 8.86
C THR A 215 -13.88 -10.41 10.34
N ALA A 216 -12.77 -10.21 11.04
CA ALA A 216 -12.75 -9.72 12.41
C ALA A 216 -11.69 -8.63 12.56
N LEU A 217 -12.08 -7.48 13.11
CA LEU A 217 -11.15 -6.43 13.49
C LEU A 217 -10.37 -6.87 14.73
N ILE A 218 -9.07 -7.10 14.58
CA ILE A 218 -8.20 -7.52 15.70
C ILE A 218 -7.66 -6.31 16.41
N SER A 219 -7.11 -5.37 15.64
CA SER A 219 -6.69 -4.06 16.14
C SER A 219 -7.06 -2.98 15.14
N ASP A 220 -7.70 -1.94 15.67
CA ASP A 220 -7.79 -0.65 15.00
C ASP A 220 -6.41 0.01 14.88
N PHE A 221 -6.31 1.08 14.09
CA PHE A 221 -5.09 1.84 13.87
C PHE A 221 -4.45 2.28 15.19
N THR A 222 -3.19 1.90 15.37
CA THR A 222 -2.43 2.21 16.58
C THR A 222 -0.96 2.42 16.26
N GLU A 223 -0.33 3.34 17.01
CA GLU A 223 1.13 3.53 17.06
C GLU A 223 1.75 2.81 18.27
N ASP A 224 0.90 2.34 19.20
CA ASP A 224 1.28 1.62 20.41
C ASP A 224 1.44 0.13 20.14
N ILE A 225 2.69 -0.32 20.23
CA ILE A 225 3.07 -1.71 20.00
C ILE A 225 2.61 -2.66 21.10
N GLN A 226 2.50 -2.17 22.34
CA GLN A 226 1.99 -2.99 23.44
C GLN A 226 0.49 -3.25 23.25
N ARG A 227 -0.26 -2.21 22.87
CA ARG A 227 -1.68 -2.35 22.51
C ARG A 227 -1.87 -3.33 21.35
N LEU A 228 -1.01 -3.27 20.32
CA LEU A 228 -1.07 -4.21 19.21
C LEU A 228 -0.78 -5.65 19.68
N LYS A 229 0.31 -5.85 20.45
CA LYS A 229 0.70 -7.15 21.04
C LYS A 229 -0.45 -7.78 21.80
N ASP A 230 -1.11 -7.04 22.68
CA ASP A 230 -2.19 -7.55 23.53
C ASP A 230 -3.38 -8.02 22.68
N LYS A 231 -3.71 -7.29 21.60
CA LYS A 231 -4.83 -7.59 20.71
C LYS A 231 -4.56 -8.78 19.78
N ILE A 232 -3.36 -8.89 19.21
CA ILE A 232 -3.04 -9.97 18.25
C ILE A 232 -3.04 -11.36 18.87
N PHE A 233 -2.91 -11.49 20.21
CA PHE A 233 -3.08 -12.78 20.88
C PHE A 233 -4.46 -13.40 20.60
N GLY A 234 -5.47 -12.58 20.33
CA GLY A 234 -6.83 -12.99 19.98
C GLY A 234 -7.00 -13.66 18.61
N LEU A 235 -5.99 -13.62 17.73
CA LEU A 235 -6.01 -14.30 16.43
C LEU A 235 -6.02 -15.83 16.62
N LYS A 236 -7.00 -16.49 15.99
CA LYS A 236 -7.16 -17.94 15.99
C LYS A 236 -7.42 -18.39 14.56
N ALA A 237 -6.78 -19.48 14.16
CA ALA A 237 -6.99 -20.05 12.84
C ALA A 237 -8.26 -20.91 12.78
N GLY A 238 -9.02 -20.81 11.69
CA GLY A 238 -10.23 -21.60 11.41
C GLY A 238 -10.98 -21.04 10.20
N GLY A 239 -11.88 -21.83 9.61
CA GLY A 239 -12.79 -21.35 8.55
C GLY A 239 -12.20 -21.25 7.14
N THR A 240 -12.83 -20.40 6.33
CA THR A 240 -12.62 -20.16 4.88
C THR A 240 -11.79 -18.89 4.62
N THR A 241 -11.54 -18.54 3.35
CA THR A 241 -10.65 -17.41 2.97
C THR A 241 -11.43 -16.33 2.20
N PRO A 242 -12.15 -15.41 2.88
CA PRO A 242 -12.91 -14.32 2.25
C PRO A 242 -12.07 -13.05 2.02
N THR A 243 -11.11 -13.12 1.10
CA THR A 243 -10.13 -12.06 0.85
C THR A 243 -10.76 -10.74 0.39
N ALA A 244 -11.79 -10.77 -0.46
CA ALA A 244 -12.42 -9.54 -0.95
C ALA A 244 -13.11 -8.77 0.20
N ALA A 245 -13.81 -9.49 1.09
CA ALA A 245 -14.38 -8.92 2.31
C ALA A 245 -13.31 -8.30 3.22
N ALA A 246 -12.13 -8.93 3.33
CA ALA A 246 -11.01 -8.39 4.08
C ALA A 246 -10.47 -7.07 3.51
N ILE A 247 -10.37 -6.97 2.17
CA ILE A 247 -9.96 -5.74 1.49
C ILE A 247 -11.01 -4.64 1.71
N ASN A 248 -12.31 -4.95 1.53
CA ASN A 248 -13.38 -3.97 1.72
C ASN A 248 -13.43 -3.46 3.17
N ARG A 249 -13.30 -4.36 4.15
CA ARG A 249 -13.23 -3.98 5.57
C ARG A 249 -12.02 -3.08 5.86
N ALA A 250 -10.88 -3.35 5.22
CA ALA A 250 -9.68 -2.54 5.38
C ALA A 250 -9.82 -1.14 4.74
N VAL A 251 -10.48 -1.03 3.57
CA VAL A 251 -10.77 0.25 2.91
C VAL A 251 -11.61 1.15 3.82
N ALA A 252 -12.72 0.61 4.31
CA ALA A 252 -13.62 1.33 5.19
C ALA A 252 -12.96 1.73 6.53
N LEU A 253 -12.14 0.83 7.11
CA LEU A 253 -11.35 1.17 8.30
C LEU A 253 -10.37 2.32 8.04
N ILE A 254 -9.72 2.34 6.87
CA ILE A 254 -8.80 3.41 6.46
C ILE A 254 -9.54 4.74 6.26
N ASN A 255 -10.77 4.69 5.73
CA ASN A 255 -11.62 5.86 5.52
C ASN A 255 -12.29 6.37 6.81
N GLY A 256 -12.26 5.58 7.89
CA GLY A 256 -12.92 5.93 9.16
C GLY A 256 -14.43 5.67 9.16
N GLU A 257 -14.92 4.77 8.31
CA GLU A 257 -16.32 4.35 8.26
C GLU A 257 -16.67 3.51 9.50
N ASN A 258 -17.88 3.70 10.04
CA ASN A 258 -18.31 3.03 11.27
C ASN A 258 -18.74 1.58 11.02
N GLU A 259 -18.69 0.77 12.08
CA GLU A 259 -18.96 -0.68 12.05
C GLU A 259 -20.35 -1.07 11.50
N GLN A 260 -21.34 -0.16 11.57
CA GLN A 260 -22.70 -0.36 11.05
C GLN A 260 -22.81 -0.19 9.51
N GLU A 261 -22.06 0.74 8.90
CA GLU A 261 -22.03 0.93 7.43
C GLU A 261 -21.28 -0.21 6.73
N LEU A 262 -20.33 -0.80 7.47
CA LEU A 262 -19.48 -1.90 7.06
C LEU A 262 -20.22 -3.23 6.84
N GLU A 263 -21.22 -3.54 7.67
CA GLU A 263 -22.05 -4.74 7.48
C GLU A 263 -22.93 -4.62 6.23
N GLU A 264 -23.47 -3.43 5.93
CA GLU A 264 -24.25 -3.20 4.72
C GLU A 264 -23.42 -3.32 3.44
N ILE A 265 -22.18 -2.81 3.42
CA ILE A 265 -21.28 -2.94 2.25
C ILE A 265 -20.92 -4.42 2.00
N ILE A 266 -20.62 -5.18 3.06
CA ILE A 266 -20.25 -6.59 2.95
C ILE A 266 -21.45 -7.45 2.52
N ILE A 267 -22.67 -7.13 3.00
CA ILE A 267 -23.90 -7.83 2.62
C ILE A 267 -24.33 -7.50 1.19
N ASN A 268 -24.16 -6.24 0.75
CA ASN A 268 -24.53 -5.77 -0.58
C ASN A 268 -23.44 -6.00 -1.65
N SER A 269 -22.30 -6.58 -1.27
CA SER A 269 -21.30 -7.10 -2.20
C SER A 269 -21.87 -8.34 -2.92
N GLU A 270 -22.72 -8.14 -3.93
CA GLU A 270 -23.34 -9.23 -4.68
C GLU A 270 -22.28 -10.23 -5.20
N PRO A 271 -22.54 -11.54 -5.11
CA PRO A 271 -21.81 -12.50 -5.92
C PRO A 271 -22.21 -12.27 -7.38
N LEU A 272 -21.27 -11.80 -8.21
CA LEU A 272 -21.39 -11.88 -9.67
C LEU A 272 -21.43 -13.36 -10.07
N LEU A 273 -22.62 -13.96 -9.98
CA LEU A 273 -22.96 -15.20 -10.64
C LEU A 273 -23.80 -14.87 -11.88
N ASN A 274 -23.35 -15.46 -12.99
CA ASN A 274 -23.99 -15.60 -14.30
C ASN A 274 -23.81 -14.46 -15.29
N GLU A 275 -22.83 -14.64 -16.19
CA GLU A 275 -23.07 -14.92 -17.62
C GLU A 275 -21.87 -15.75 -18.12
N GLY A 276 -21.96 -16.93 -18.73
CA GLY A 276 -23.03 -17.86 -19.04
C GLY A 276 -22.35 -19.14 -19.58
N MET A 277 -23.04 -20.28 -19.49
CA MET A 277 -22.87 -21.42 -20.40
C MET A 277 -24.13 -22.27 -20.26
N VAL A 278 -25.05 -21.99 -21.17
CA VAL A 278 -25.95 -23.01 -21.75
C VAL A 278 -25.10 -23.89 -22.66
#